data_AF-A0A537KNG1-F1
#
_entry.id   AF-A0A537KNG1-F1
#
_cell.length_a   1.000
_cell.length_b   1.000
_cell.length_c   1.000
_cell.angle_alpha   90.00
_cell.angle_beta   90.00
_cell.angle_gamma   90.00
#
_symmetry.space_group_name_H-M   'P 1'
#
loop_
_entity.id
_entity.type
_entity.pdbx_description
1 polymer ?
#
loop_
_entity_poly.entity_id
_entity_poly.type
_entity_poly.pdbx_seq_one_letter_code
_entity_poly.pdbx_strand_id
1 'polypeptide(L)'
;MALGILKTKLNKLGEAKEHLIESMNTRMQLNELNGVHASVNYLSAVYLKEGNTIEALRLLSEALETALKQDEPYVIGICRLRTGLARIYIQVKDYDNAVLQLKTALEQAI
;
A
#
# COMPACT_ATOMS: atom_id res chain seq x y z
N MET A 1 -2.69 11.70 -6.69
CA MET A 1 -2.75 11.12 -5.33
C MET A 1 -3.76 11.82 -4.39
N ALA A 2 -3.58 13.11 -4.06
CA ALA A 2 -4.42 13.78 -3.04
C ALA A 2 -5.93 13.74 -3.32
N LEU A 3 -6.33 13.94 -4.58
CA LEU A 3 -7.73 13.83 -4.99
C LEU A 3 -8.29 12.42 -4.73
N GLY A 4 -7.53 11.37 -5.06
CA GLY A 4 -7.90 9.99 -4.78
C GLY A 4 -8.08 9.69 -3.28
N ILE A 5 -7.21 10.24 -2.42
CA ILE A 5 -7.34 10.14 -0.96
C ILE A 5 -8.63 10.82 -0.48
N LEU A 6 -8.92 12.03 -0.96
CA LEU A 6 -10.13 12.77 -0.61
C LEU A 6 -11.38 12.00 -1.04
N LYS A 7 -11.40 11.48 -2.27
CA LYS A 7 -12.52 10.67 -2.81
C LYS A 7 -12.73 9.38 -2.00
N THR A 8 -11.64 8.75 -1.53
CA THR A 8 -11.71 7.60 -0.61
C THR A 8 -12.40 7.94 0.71
N LYS A 9 -12.15 9.15 1.25
CA LYS A 9 -12.82 9.63 2.46
C LYS A 9 -14.31 9.93 2.21
N LEU A 10 -14.64 10.41 1.02
CA LEU A 10 -16.01 10.68 0.57
C LEU A 10 -16.77 9.42 0.09
N ASN A 11 -16.19 8.22 0.26
CA ASN A 11 -16.74 6.94 -0.21
C ASN A 11 -17.00 6.87 -1.73
N LYS A 12 -16.32 7.71 -2.52
CA LYS A 12 -16.36 7.71 -3.98
C LYS A 12 -15.25 6.80 -4.51
N LEU A 13 -15.42 5.48 -4.29
CA LEU A 13 -14.33 4.50 -4.44
C LEU A 13 -13.87 4.31 -5.89
N GLY A 14 -14.77 4.37 -6.87
CA GLY A 14 -14.42 4.31 -8.30
C GLY A 14 -13.50 5.46 -8.73
N GLU A 15 -13.92 6.70 -8.49
CA GLU A 15 -13.12 7.91 -8.75
C GLU A 15 -11.80 7.90 -7.95
N ALA A 16 -11.83 7.37 -6.72
CA ALA A 16 -10.63 7.26 -5.91
C ALA A 16 -9.58 6.35 -6.55
N LYS A 17 -9.99 5.17 -7.04
CA LYS A 17 -9.08 4.25 -7.74
C LYS A 17 -8.49 4.88 -8.99
N GLU A 18 -9.31 5.51 -9.83
CA GLU A 18 -8.87 6.15 -11.06
C GLU A 18 -7.72 7.15 -10.81
N HIS A 19 -7.92 8.10 -9.90
CA HIS A 19 -6.90 9.09 -9.57
C HIS A 19 -5.68 8.53 -8.84
N LEU A 20 -5.81 7.40 -8.14
CA LEU A 20 -4.69 6.72 -7.50
C LEU A 20 -3.86 5.94 -8.53
N ILE A 21 -4.51 5.25 -9.47
CA ILE A 21 -3.87 4.49 -10.55
C ILE A 21 -3.15 5.44 -11.50
N GLU A 22 -3.81 6.52 -11.94
CA GLU A 22 -3.19 7.55 -12.78
C GLU A 22 -1.92 8.10 -12.10
N SER A 23 -2.05 8.49 -10.82
CA SER A 23 -0.93 9.00 -10.04
C SER A 23 0.19 7.98 -9.85
N MET A 24 -0.13 6.69 -9.71
CA MET A 24 0.85 5.62 -9.60
C MET A 24 1.61 5.44 -10.90
N ASN A 25 0.90 5.42 -12.04
CA ASN A 25 1.48 5.26 -13.36
C ASN A 25 2.43 6.40 -13.71
N THR A 26 2.05 7.66 -13.45
CA THR A 26 2.95 8.81 -13.63
C THR A 26 4.20 8.69 -12.76
N ARG A 27 4.05 8.33 -11.48
CA ARG A 27 5.19 8.17 -10.56
C ARG A 27 6.13 7.04 -10.99
N MET A 28 5.57 5.96 -11.52
CA MET A 28 6.34 4.86 -12.10
C MET A 28 7.13 5.31 -13.32
N GLN A 29 6.54 6.09 -14.23
CA GLN A 29 7.25 6.67 -15.39
C GLN A 29 8.38 7.62 -14.98
N LEU A 30 8.24 8.29 -13.84
CA LEU A 30 9.26 9.19 -13.27
C LEU A 30 10.29 8.46 -12.40
N ASN A 31 10.22 7.13 -12.29
CA ASN A 31 11.03 6.31 -11.37
C ASN A 31 10.93 6.77 -9.89
N GLU A 32 9.81 7.39 -9.50
CA GLU A 32 9.58 7.87 -8.14
C GLU A 32 8.96 6.75 -7.28
N LEU A 33 9.76 5.73 -6.97
CA LEU A 33 9.34 4.51 -6.27
C LEU A 33 8.65 4.78 -4.93
N ASN A 34 9.12 5.78 -4.19
CA ASN A 34 8.52 6.21 -2.91
C ASN A 34 7.06 6.62 -3.10
N GLY A 35 6.80 7.31 -4.21
CA GLY A 35 5.49 7.71 -4.64
C GLY A 35 4.62 6.53 -5.06
N VAL A 36 5.21 5.57 -5.77
CA VAL A 36 4.52 4.32 -6.14
C VAL A 36 4.07 3.57 -4.89
N HIS A 37 4.95 3.36 -3.89
CA HIS A 37 4.60 2.69 -2.63
C HIS A 37 3.47 3.42 -1.88
N ALA A 38 3.48 4.75 -1.87
CA ALA A 38 2.39 5.53 -1.27
C ALA A 38 1.07 5.30 -2.01
N SER A 39 1.08 5.36 -3.35
CA SER A 39 -0.11 5.10 -4.17
C SER A 39 -0.66 3.69 -3.98
N VAL A 40 0.20 2.67 -3.94
CA VAL A 40 -0.18 1.27 -3.67
C VAL A 40 -0.86 1.15 -2.29
N ASN A 41 -0.29 1.76 -1.25
CA ASN A 41 -0.89 1.72 0.08
C ASN A 41 -2.30 2.36 0.11
N TYR A 42 -2.50 3.49 -0.57
CA TYR A 42 -3.83 4.08 -0.66
C TYR A 42 -4.78 3.26 -1.52
N LEU A 43 -4.32 2.71 -2.64
CA LEU A 43 -5.13 1.88 -3.52
C LEU A 43 -5.59 0.61 -2.82
N SER A 44 -4.71 -0.05 -2.07
CA SER A 44 -5.06 -1.21 -1.23
C SER A 44 -6.14 -0.87 -0.19
N ALA A 45 -6.09 0.33 0.40
CA ALA A 45 -7.11 0.79 1.33
C ALA A 45 -8.46 1.00 0.63
N VAL A 46 -8.47 1.42 -0.63
CA VAL A 46 -9.71 1.50 -1.43
C VAL A 46 -10.26 0.10 -1.70
N TYR A 47 -9.42 -0.84 -2.14
CA TYR A 47 -9.84 -2.23 -2.34
C TYR A 47 -10.39 -2.88 -1.06
N LEU A 48 -9.78 -2.63 0.10
CA LEU A 48 -10.31 -3.08 1.39
C LEU A 48 -11.68 -2.50 1.70
N LYS A 49 -11.92 -1.22 1.41
CA LYS A 49 -13.24 -0.58 1.58
C LYS A 49 -14.30 -1.16 0.64
N GLU A 50 -13.90 -1.62 -0.55
CA GLU A 50 -14.77 -2.32 -1.49
C GLU A 50 -15.03 -3.78 -1.09
N GLY A 51 -14.41 -4.28 0.00
CA GLY A 51 -14.46 -5.68 0.41
C GLY A 51 -13.54 -6.59 -0.40
N ASN A 52 -12.79 -6.05 -1.36
CA ASN A 52 -11.87 -6.80 -2.20
C ASN A 52 -10.51 -7.00 -1.51
N THR A 53 -10.52 -7.87 -0.51
CA THR A 53 -9.34 -8.16 0.33
C THR A 53 -8.22 -8.83 -0.46
N ILE A 54 -8.57 -9.70 -1.41
CA ILE A 54 -7.61 -10.45 -2.23
C ILE A 54 -6.77 -9.48 -3.08
N GLU A 55 -7.40 -8.54 -3.78
CA GLU A 55 -6.66 -7.57 -4.59
C GLU A 55 -5.82 -6.62 -3.73
N ALA A 56 -6.32 -6.19 -2.58
CA ALA A 56 -5.55 -5.37 -1.65
C ALA A 56 -4.26 -6.08 -1.20
N LEU A 57 -4.38 -7.37 -0.86
CA LEU A 57 -3.25 -8.20 -0.42
C LEU A 57 -2.25 -8.42 -1.55
N ARG A 58 -2.73 -8.74 -2.75
CA ARG A 58 -1.90 -8.94 -3.95
C ARG A 58 -1.07 -7.69 -4.25
N LEU A 59 -1.72 -6.52 -4.32
CA LEU A 59 -1.07 -5.24 -4.59
C LEU A 59 0.06 -4.89 -3.62
N LEU A 60 -0.21 -5.05 -2.32
CA LEU A 60 0.79 -4.75 -1.29
C LEU A 60 1.94 -5.78 -1.29
N SER A 61 1.64 -7.05 -1.54
CA SER A 61 2.65 -8.12 -1.56
C SER A 61 3.60 -7.98 -2.74
N GLU A 62 3.07 -7.73 -3.95
CA GLU A 62 3.88 -7.50 -5.16
C GLU A 62 4.77 -6.26 -5.03
N ALA A 63 4.23 -5.17 -4.49
CA ALA A 63 5.00 -3.96 -4.25
C ALA A 63 6.10 -4.19 -3.20
N LEU A 64 5.81 -4.95 -2.15
CA LEU A 64 6.80 -5.27 -1.10
C LEU A 64 7.91 -6.17 -1.65
N GLU A 65 7.57 -7.21 -2.41
CA GLU A 65 8.55 -8.09 -3.06
C GLU A 65 9.47 -7.28 -3.99
N THR A 66 8.89 -6.39 -4.80
CA THR A 66 9.66 -5.53 -5.71
C THR A 66 10.58 -4.59 -4.94
N ALA A 67 10.09 -3.96 -3.87
CA ALA A 67 10.88 -3.05 -3.04
C ALA A 67 12.06 -3.74 -2.34
N LEU A 68 11.89 -5.00 -1.93
CA LEU A 68 12.93 -5.78 -1.25
C LEU A 68 14.02 -6.30 -2.20
N LYS A 69 13.76 -6.39 -3.51
CA LYS A 69 14.73 -6.82 -4.54
C LYS A 69 15.61 -5.69 -5.07
N GLN A 70 15.42 -4.46 -4.61
CA GLN A 70 16.22 -3.32 -5.04
C GLN A 70 17.62 -3.37 -4.41
N ASP A 71 18.64 -2.92 -5.15
CA ASP A 71 20.02 -2.85 -4.63
C ASP A 71 20.11 -1.90 -3.42
N GLU A 72 19.32 -0.81 -3.45
CA GLU A 72 19.18 0.15 -2.35
C GLU A 72 17.71 0.25 -1.93
N PRO A 73 17.22 -0.66 -1.06
CA PRO A 73 15.82 -0.67 -0.65
C PRO A 73 15.40 0.60 0.09
N TYR A 74 14.35 1.26 -0.38
CA TYR A 74 13.79 2.41 0.32
C TYR A 74 12.98 1.97 1.56
N VAL A 75 13.65 1.94 2.71
CA VAL A 75 13.13 1.49 4.01
C VAL A 75 11.77 2.11 4.35
N ILE A 76 11.62 3.43 4.23
CA ILE A 76 10.35 4.11 4.55
C ILE A 76 9.20 3.60 3.68
N GLY A 77 9.46 3.27 2.41
CA GLY A 77 8.50 2.67 1.49
C GLY A 77 8.11 1.27 1.94
N ILE A 78 9.08 0.44 2.30
CA ILE A 78 8.87 -0.90 2.84
C ILE A 78 8.02 -0.85 4.11
N CYS A 79 8.33 0.04 5.06
CA CYS A 79 7.55 0.19 6.29
C CYS A 79 6.09 0.57 6.00
N ARG A 80 5.84 1.43 5.00
CA ARG A 80 4.47 1.78 4.56
C ARG A 80 3.73 0.57 3.99
N LEU A 81 4.38 -0.22 3.14
CA LEU A 81 3.78 -1.42 2.54
C LEU A 81 3.46 -2.48 3.62
N ARG A 82 4.39 -2.73 4.54
CA ARG A 82 4.17 -3.63 5.69
C ARG A 82 3.02 -3.17 6.59
N THR A 83 2.93 -1.87 6.85
CA THR A 83 1.80 -1.29 7.61
C THR A 83 0.48 -1.48 6.86
N GLY A 84 0.49 -1.37 5.52
CA GLY A 84 -0.65 -1.69 4.66
C GLY A 84 -1.08 -3.15 4.81
N LEU A 85 -0.14 -4.10 4.75
CA LEU A 85 -0.41 -5.53 4.94
C LEU A 85 -0.97 -5.82 6.32
N ALA A 86 -0.40 -5.23 7.37
CA ALA A 86 -0.91 -5.37 8.73
C ALA A 86 -2.38 -4.96 8.86
N ARG A 87 -2.79 -3.87 8.18
CA ARG A 87 -4.20 -3.44 8.15
C ARG A 87 -5.12 -4.47 7.50
N ILE A 88 -4.66 -5.14 6.44
CA ILE A 88 -5.41 -6.24 5.81
C ILE A 88 -5.54 -7.39 6.80
N TYR A 89 -4.43 -7.82 7.40
CA TYR A 89 -4.41 -8.93 8.37
C TYR A 89 -5.32 -8.67 9.57
N ILE A 90 -5.35 -7.44 10.10
CA ILE A 90 -6.30 -7.02 11.14
C ILE A 90 -7.75 -7.18 10.68
N GLN A 91 -8.07 -6.80 9.44
CA GLN A 91 -9.43 -6.90 8.89
C GLN A 91 -9.90 -8.35 8.75
N VAL A 92 -9.00 -9.27 8.39
CA VAL A 92 -9.30 -10.71 8.32
C VAL A 92 -9.10 -11.45 9.65
N LYS A 93 -8.80 -10.73 10.74
CA LYS A 93 -8.56 -11.25 12.10
C LYS A 93 -7.35 -12.20 12.20
N ASP A 94 -6.42 -12.08 11.28
CA ASP A 94 -5.12 -12.77 11.33
C ASP A 94 -4.12 -11.91 12.11
N TYR A 95 -4.26 -11.92 13.43
CA TYR A 95 -3.48 -11.04 14.30
C TYR A 95 -2.00 -11.43 14.36
N ASP A 96 -1.68 -12.70 14.16
CA ASP A 96 -0.30 -13.19 14.15
C ASP A 96 0.49 -12.58 13.00
N ASN A 97 -0.06 -12.64 11.77
CA ASN A 97 0.57 -11.99 10.63
C ASN A 97 0.57 -10.46 10.75
N ALA A 98 -0.48 -9.86 11.31
CA ALA A 98 -0.49 -8.42 11.55
C ALA A 98 0.66 -7.97 12.46
N VAL A 99 0.86 -8.66 13.58
CA VAL A 99 1.95 -8.38 14.53
C VAL A 99 3.31 -8.59 13.88
N LEU A 100 3.48 -9.66 13.11
CA LEU A 100 4.72 -9.93 12.38
C LEU A 100 5.08 -8.75 11.47
N GLN A 101 4.14 -8.29 10.62
CA GLN A 101 4.40 -7.20 9.69
C GLN A 101 4.74 -5.89 10.40
N LEU A 102 4.06 -5.58 11.51
CA LEU A 102 4.30 -4.36 12.29
C LEU A 102 5.65 -4.40 13.03
N LYS A 103 6.01 -5.54 13.62
CA LYS A 103 7.31 -5.72 14.27
C LYS A 103 8.46 -5.55 13.28
N THR A 104 8.40 -6.23 12.14
CA THR A 104 9.43 -6.08 11.11
C THR A 104 9.50 -4.64 10.59
N ALA A 105 8.37 -3.95 10.40
CA ALA A 105 8.38 -2.55 9.99
C ALA A 105 9.01 -1.62 11.04
N LEU A 106 8.81 -1.89 12.33
CA LEU A 106 9.39 -1.12 13.42
C LEU A 106 10.89 -1.36 13.56
N GLU A 107 11.33 -2.62 13.51
CA GLU A 107 12.74 -3.01 13.57
C GLU A 107 13.56 -2.38 12.42
N GLN A 108 12.96 -2.28 11.24
CA GLN A 108 13.60 -1.67 10.06
C GLN A 108 13.59 -0.13 10.09
N ALA A 109 12.80 0.50 10.96
CA ALA A 109 12.66 1.96 11.01
C ALA A 109 13.69 2.68 11.90
N ILE A 110 14.54 1.92 12.61
CA ILE A 110 15.55 2.39 13.58
C ILE A 110 16.94 2.30 12.93
#